data_AF-A0A7I9Z8B1-F1
#
_entry.id   AF-A0A7I9Z8B1-F1
#
_cell.length_a   1.000
_cell.length_b   1.000
_cell.length_c   1.000
_cell.angle_alpha   90.00
_cell.angle_beta   90.00
_cell.angle_gamma   90.00
#
_symmetry.space_group_name_H-M   'P 1'
#
loop_
_entity.id
_entity.type
_entity.pdbx_description
1 polymer ?
#
loop_
_entity_poly.entity_id
_entity_poly.type
_entity_poly.pdbx_seq_one_letter_code
_entity_poly.pdbx_strand_id
1 'polypeptide(L)'
;MMIRDRSPDDKSAKLQTEIDWLSKKFGVRPMPVGFRTTDGLNILIADDGTYHFTFYERGKLGFDRIGSLDDLLYWYTEGVVTRQASKWVGDRAERFKYEYQVLSQINTHWAKRRVRELATAFRRYGQPEDIALLPDIGEAL
;
A
#
# COMPACT_ATOMS: atom_id res chain seq x y z
N MET A 1 -27.19 30.39 2.98
CA MET A 1 -26.80 29.01 2.65
C MET A 1 -25.46 29.07 1.94
N MET A 2 -24.37 28.79 2.64
CA MET A 2 -23.03 28.68 2.05
C MET A 2 -22.61 27.22 2.14
N ILE A 3 -22.47 26.56 1.00
CA ILE A 3 -21.84 25.24 0.94
C ILE A 3 -20.34 25.50 1.04
N ARG A 4 -19.75 25.24 2.21
CA ARG A 4 -18.29 25.17 2.34
C ARG A 4 -17.84 23.89 1.65
N ASP A 5 -17.38 24.02 0.42
CA ASP A 5 -16.55 22.98 -0.19
C ASP A 5 -15.31 22.81 0.69
N ARG A 6 -15.09 21.61 1.25
CA ARG A 6 -13.83 21.30 1.96
C ARG A 6 -12.71 21.40 0.93
N SER A 7 -11.81 22.38 1.09
CA SER A 7 -10.62 22.55 0.24
C SER A 7 -9.85 21.23 0.10
N PRO A 8 -9.20 20.95 -1.05
CA PRO A 8 -8.20 19.90 -1.19
C PRO A 8 -7.17 19.85 -0.04
N ASP A 9 -6.91 20.99 0.61
CA ASP A 9 -6.05 21.10 1.80
C ASP A 9 -6.58 20.29 2.99
N ASP A 10 -7.90 20.27 3.22
CA ASP A 10 -8.51 19.50 4.32
C ASP A 10 -8.42 17.99 4.08
N LYS A 11 -8.60 17.55 2.82
CA LYS A 11 -8.42 16.14 2.44
C LYS A 11 -6.96 15.72 2.55
N SER A 12 -6.04 16.58 2.11
CA SER A 12 -4.60 16.31 2.17
C SER A 12 -4.10 16.25 3.61
N ALA A 13 -4.56 17.16 4.49
CA ALA A 13 -4.23 17.14 5.91
C ALA A 13 -4.76 15.90 6.63
N LYS A 14 -5.99 15.48 6.31
CA LYS A 14 -6.55 14.23 6.83
C LYS A 14 -5.75 13.02 6.37
N LEU A 15 -5.44 12.94 5.08
CA LEU A 15 -4.64 11.85 4.56
C LEU A 15 -3.24 11.83 5.20
N GLN A 16 -2.61 13.00 5.38
CA GLN A 16 -1.32 13.10 6.06
C GLN A 16 -1.41 12.56 7.49
N THR A 17 -2.50 12.85 8.21
CA THR A 17 -2.73 12.33 9.57
C THR A 17 -2.79 10.80 9.59
N GLU A 18 -3.47 10.19 8.62
CA GLU A 18 -3.55 8.72 8.50
C GLU A 18 -2.18 8.11 8.17
N ILE A 19 -1.45 8.72 7.24
CA ILE A 19 -0.08 8.30 6.89
C ILE A 19 0.83 8.42 8.12
N ASP A 20 0.82 9.53 8.83
CA ASP A 20 1.63 9.76 10.03
C ASP A 20 1.34 8.73 11.12
N TRP A 21 0.06 8.39 11.33
CA TRP A 21 -0.34 7.35 12.27
C TRP A 21 0.19 5.97 11.88
N LEU A 22 0.04 5.58 10.61
CA LEU A 22 0.59 4.31 10.09
C LEU A 22 2.11 4.29 10.22
N SER A 23 2.79 5.35 9.77
CA SER A 23 4.25 5.46 9.84
C SER A 23 4.79 5.32 11.26
N LYS A 24 4.13 5.98 12.21
CA LYS A 24 4.46 5.88 13.64
C LYS A 24 4.32 4.45 14.14
N LYS A 25 3.24 3.74 13.76
CA LYS A 25 3.02 2.34 14.14
C LYS A 25 4.12 1.41 13.64
N PHE A 26 4.71 1.70 12.48
CA PHE A 26 5.81 0.91 11.90
C PHE A 26 7.22 1.44 12.21
N GLY A 27 7.34 2.57 12.93
CA GLY A 27 8.62 3.21 13.21
C GLY A 27 9.36 3.69 11.94
N VAL A 28 8.62 4.11 10.92
CA VAL A 28 9.18 4.64 9.66
C VAL A 28 8.91 6.13 9.53
N ARG A 29 9.71 6.82 8.70
CA ARG A 29 9.44 8.23 8.37
C ARG A 29 8.19 8.33 7.48
N PRO A 30 7.23 9.21 7.80
CA PRO A 30 6.06 9.41 6.95
C PRO A 30 6.42 10.02 5.60
N MET A 31 5.64 9.64 4.60
CA MET A 31 5.74 10.23 3.26
C MET A 31 4.85 11.48 3.20
N PRO A 32 5.36 12.61 2.69
CA PRO A 32 4.55 13.81 2.56
C PRO A 32 3.50 13.63 1.45
N VAL A 33 2.25 13.96 1.77
CA VAL A 33 1.13 14.04 0.83
C VAL A 33 1.26 15.32 -0.01
N GLY A 34 1.02 15.23 -1.31
CA GLY A 34 1.04 16.37 -2.24
C GLY A 34 2.43 16.77 -2.72
N PHE A 35 3.50 16.24 -2.11
CA PHE A 35 4.86 16.44 -2.60
C PHE A 35 5.15 15.55 -3.80
N ARG A 36 5.71 16.13 -4.87
CA ARG A 36 6.07 15.43 -6.10
C ARG A 36 7.58 15.29 -6.23
N THR A 37 8.04 14.06 -6.40
CA THR A 37 9.37 13.66 -6.87
C THR A 37 9.26 12.95 -8.22
N THR A 38 10.28 13.14 -9.05
CA THR A 38 10.46 12.42 -10.31
C THR A 38 11.31 11.15 -10.15
N ASP A 39 11.73 10.83 -8.93
CA ASP A 39 12.48 9.63 -8.60
C ASP A 39 12.08 9.16 -7.20
N GLY A 40 11.28 8.10 -7.13
CA GLY A 40 10.66 7.59 -5.91
C GLY A 40 9.13 7.60 -5.92
N LEU A 41 8.58 7.38 -4.73
CA LEU A 41 7.14 7.27 -4.50
C LEU A 41 6.50 8.64 -4.24
N ASN A 42 5.26 8.82 -4.69
CA ASN A 42 4.42 9.98 -4.36
C ASN A 42 3.03 9.55 -3.89
N ILE A 43 2.44 10.38 -3.02
CA ILE A 43 1.04 10.30 -2.61
C ILE A 43 0.36 11.61 -3.01
N LEU A 44 -0.62 11.53 -3.91
CA LEU A 44 -1.31 12.70 -4.46
C LEU A 44 -2.82 12.52 -4.39
N ILE A 45 -3.54 13.65 -4.40
CA ILE A 45 -4.99 13.69 -4.57
C ILE A 45 -5.24 14.47 -5.86
N ALA A 46 -5.98 13.88 -6.79
CA ALA A 46 -6.35 14.55 -8.04
C ALA A 46 -7.52 15.52 -7.81
N ASP A 47 -7.76 16.39 -8.79
CA ASP A 47 -8.82 17.41 -8.72
C ASP A 47 -10.23 16.81 -8.63
N ASP A 48 -10.42 15.60 -9.17
CA ASP A 48 -11.66 14.82 -9.04
C ASP A 48 -11.81 14.14 -7.65
N GLY A 49 -10.81 14.30 -6.79
CA GLY A 49 -10.78 13.75 -5.44
C GLY A 49 -10.32 12.29 -5.34
N THR A 50 -9.85 11.68 -6.43
CA THR A 50 -9.23 10.34 -6.43
C THR A 50 -7.83 10.37 -5.83
N TYR A 51 -7.43 9.24 -5.23
CA TYR A 51 -6.13 9.11 -4.58
C TYR A 51 -5.15 8.38 -5.50
N HIS A 52 -3.96 8.95 -5.65
CA HIS A 52 -2.89 8.41 -6.47
C HIS A 52 -1.70 7.99 -5.62
N PHE A 53 -1.27 6.74 -5.81
CA PHE A 53 0.01 6.23 -5.31
C PHE A 53 0.89 5.91 -6.52
N THR A 54 1.91 6.75 -6.74
CA THR A 54 2.74 6.66 -7.95
C THR A 54 4.18 6.35 -7.61
N PHE A 55 4.88 5.72 -8.54
CA PHE A 55 6.32 5.54 -8.50
C PHE A 55 6.93 6.05 -9.80
N TYR A 56 7.96 6.88 -9.67
CA TYR A 56 8.80 7.30 -10.77
C TYR A 56 10.22 6.75 -10.60
N GLU A 57 10.86 6.40 -11.71
CA GLU A 57 12.28 6.08 -11.75
C GLU A 57 12.94 6.94 -12.83
N ARG A 58 13.88 7.79 -12.43
CA ARG A 58 14.62 8.69 -13.35
C ARG A 58 13.70 9.49 -14.29
N GLY A 59 12.62 10.03 -13.73
CA GLY A 59 11.62 10.83 -14.45
C GLY A 59 10.58 10.04 -15.24
N LYS A 60 10.67 8.70 -15.29
CA LYS A 60 9.69 7.85 -15.98
C LYS A 60 8.70 7.27 -14.98
N LEU A 61 7.41 7.29 -15.33
CA LEU A 61 6.37 6.66 -14.53
C LEU A 61 6.56 5.14 -14.57
N GLY A 62 6.82 4.53 -13.42
CA GLY A 62 6.86 3.08 -13.26
C GLY A 62 5.46 2.52 -13.02
N PHE A 63 4.69 3.14 -12.13
CA PHE A 63 3.26 2.85 -11.96
C PHE A 63 2.49 4.06 -11.43
N ASP A 64 1.19 4.07 -11.73
CA ASP A 64 0.19 4.93 -11.08
C ASP A 64 -0.98 4.05 -10.62
N ARG A 65 -1.16 3.94 -9.30
CA ARG A 65 -2.31 3.27 -8.71
C ARG A 65 -3.33 4.32 -8.29
N ILE A 66 -4.54 4.22 -8.83
CA ILE A 66 -5.63 5.17 -8.61
C ILE A 66 -6.75 4.44 -7.87
N GLY A 67 -7.25 5.03 -6.78
CA GLY A 67 -8.28 4.37 -5.98
C GLY A 67 -8.88 5.23 -4.88
N SER A 68 -9.54 4.55 -3.95
CA SER A 68 -10.12 5.15 -2.75
C SER A 68 -9.07 5.47 -1.69
N LEU A 69 -9.50 6.13 -0.61
CA LEU A 69 -8.66 6.31 0.58
C LEU A 69 -8.19 4.97 1.15
N ASP A 70 -9.08 3.97 1.22
CA ASP A 70 -8.74 2.63 1.73
C ASP A 70 -7.67 1.96 0.86
N ASP A 71 -7.78 2.08 -0.46
CA ASP A 71 -6.79 1.56 -1.41
C ASP A 71 -5.42 2.20 -1.21
N LEU A 72 -5.39 3.53 -1.07
CA LEU A 72 -4.13 4.25 -0.88
C LEU A 72 -3.45 3.88 0.44
N LEU A 73 -4.21 3.84 1.55
CA LEU A 73 -3.67 3.45 2.85
C LEU A 73 -3.21 1.98 2.83
N TYR A 74 -3.91 1.11 2.10
CA TYR A 74 -3.48 -0.25 1.83
C TYR A 74 -2.13 -0.29 1.09
N TRP A 75 -1.98 0.40 -0.04
CA TRP A 75 -0.74 0.38 -0.82
C TRP A 75 0.44 0.96 -0.05
N TYR A 76 0.22 2.04 0.69
CA TYR A 76 1.25 2.61 1.56
C TYR A 76 1.71 1.61 2.62
N THR A 77 0.75 1.00 3.33
CA THR A 77 1.02 0.02 4.39
C THR A 77 1.72 -1.22 3.83
N GLU A 78 1.20 -1.79 2.74
CA GLU A 78 1.79 -2.95 2.07
C GLU A 78 3.24 -2.68 1.65
N GLY A 79 3.51 -1.54 1.02
CA GLY A 79 4.86 -1.16 0.61
C GLY A 79 5.84 -1.03 1.80
N VAL A 80 5.38 -0.46 2.93
CA VAL A 80 6.19 -0.37 4.16
C VAL A 80 6.49 -1.76 4.71
N VAL A 81 5.47 -2.60 4.84
CA VAL A 81 5.58 -3.94 5.43
C VAL A 81 6.46 -4.84 4.58
N THR A 82 6.27 -4.89 3.26
CA THR A 82 7.12 -5.67 2.36
C THR A 82 8.57 -5.22 2.39
N ARG A 83 8.84 -3.90 2.43
CA ARG A 83 10.21 -3.37 2.54
C ARG A 83 10.88 -3.72 3.87
N GLN A 84 10.12 -3.79 4.97
CA GLN A 84 10.66 -4.26 6.24
C GLN A 84 10.92 -5.76 6.18
N ALA A 85 9.95 -6.55 5.71
CA ALA A 85 10.05 -8.00 5.61
C ALA A 85 11.24 -8.44 4.73
N SER A 86 11.48 -7.76 3.61
CA SER A 86 12.60 -8.05 2.71
C SER A 86 13.98 -7.82 3.33
N LYS A 87 14.09 -6.98 4.37
CA LYS A 87 15.36 -6.72 5.07
C LYS A 87 15.70 -7.81 6.09
N TRP A 88 14.68 -8.39 6.71
CA TRP A 88 14.85 -9.26 7.88
C TRP A 88 14.58 -10.74 7.60
N VAL A 89 13.77 -11.03 6.58
CA VAL A 89 13.30 -12.39 6.28
C VAL A 89 13.79 -12.82 4.90
N GLY A 90 14.78 -13.71 4.90
CA GLY A 90 15.39 -14.24 3.68
C GLY A 90 14.49 -15.23 2.93
N ASP A 91 13.81 -16.11 3.66
CA ASP A 91 12.89 -17.10 3.10
C ASP A 91 11.58 -16.45 2.60
N ARG A 92 11.06 -16.94 1.45
CA ARG A 92 9.87 -16.36 0.81
C ARG A 92 8.58 -16.67 1.57
N ALA A 93 8.40 -17.91 2.03
CA ALA A 93 7.18 -18.31 2.72
C ALA A 93 7.08 -17.62 4.08
N GLU A 94 8.17 -17.59 4.84
CA GLU A 94 8.23 -16.86 6.11
C GLU A 94 8.05 -15.35 5.89
N ARG A 95 8.49 -14.80 4.75
CA ARG A 95 8.22 -13.39 4.42
C ARG A 95 6.73 -13.15 4.19
N PHE A 96 6.05 -13.96 3.38
CA PHE A 96 4.61 -13.80 3.16
C PHE A 96 3.79 -13.99 4.45
N LYS A 97 4.20 -14.93 5.30
CA LYS A 97 3.61 -15.12 6.63
C LYS A 97 3.82 -13.90 7.53
N TYR A 98 5.03 -13.34 7.57
CA TYR A 98 5.31 -12.11 8.30
C TYR A 98 4.46 -10.94 7.80
N GLU A 99 4.42 -10.72 6.48
CA GLU A 99 3.59 -9.67 5.87
C GLU A 99 2.12 -9.82 6.25
N TYR A 100 1.57 -11.03 6.15
CA TYR A 100 0.19 -11.31 6.53
C TYR A 100 -0.09 -11.05 8.01
N GLN A 101 0.79 -11.51 8.91
CA GLN A 101 0.63 -11.30 10.35
C GLN A 101 0.65 -9.82 10.71
N VAL A 102 1.60 -9.07 10.15
CA VAL A 102 1.73 -7.62 10.40
C VAL A 102 0.53 -6.86 9.83
N LEU A 103 0.14 -7.13 8.58
CA LEU A 103 -1.05 -6.51 7.98
C LEU A 103 -2.32 -6.85 8.76
N SER A 104 -2.46 -8.08 9.27
CA SER A 104 -3.63 -8.51 10.03
C SER A 104 -3.80 -7.75 11.35
N GLN A 105 -2.72 -7.25 11.95
CA GLN A 105 -2.76 -6.39 13.15
C GLN A 105 -3.19 -4.94 12.83
N ILE A 106 -3.24 -4.57 11.55
CA ILE A 106 -3.74 -3.27 11.09
C ILE A 106 -5.18 -3.43 10.59
N ASN A 107 -5.35 -4.31 9.60
CA ASN A 107 -6.60 -4.53 8.90
C ASN A 107 -6.56 -5.92 8.26
N THR A 108 -7.36 -6.85 8.77
CA THR A 108 -7.44 -8.22 8.25
C THR A 108 -7.91 -8.28 6.80
N HIS A 109 -8.76 -7.35 6.35
CA HIS A 109 -9.18 -7.29 4.96
C HIS A 109 -8.00 -6.99 4.03
N TRP A 110 -7.12 -6.07 4.42
CA TRP A 110 -5.89 -5.77 3.67
C TRP A 110 -4.92 -6.95 3.63
N ALA A 111 -4.78 -7.68 4.74
CA ALA A 111 -3.96 -8.89 4.79
C ALA A 111 -4.47 -9.96 3.80
N LYS A 112 -5.79 -10.23 3.79
CA LYS A 112 -6.40 -11.16 2.84
C LYS A 112 -6.32 -10.67 1.39
N ARG A 113 -6.54 -9.37 1.16
CA ARG A 113 -6.37 -8.73 -0.16
C ARG A 113 -4.96 -8.99 -0.70
N ARG A 114 -3.93 -8.80 0.12
CA ARG A 114 -2.54 -9.06 -0.29
C ARG A 114 -2.31 -10.50 -0.73
N VAL A 115 -2.84 -11.47 0.02
CA VAL A 115 -2.73 -12.88 -0.34
C VAL A 115 -3.41 -13.18 -1.69
N ARG A 116 -4.62 -12.65 -1.93
CA ARG A 116 -5.33 -12.79 -3.22
C ARG A 116 -4.56 -12.14 -4.38
N GLU A 117 -4.00 -10.96 -4.16
CA GLU A 117 -3.20 -10.24 -5.17
C GLU A 117 -1.93 -11.02 -5.53
N LEU A 118 -1.24 -11.60 -4.53
CA LEU A 118 -0.06 -12.45 -4.75
C LEU A 118 -0.42 -13.73 -5.50
N ALA A 119 -1.51 -14.41 -5.12
CA ALA A 119 -1.96 -15.61 -5.82
C ALA A 119 -2.29 -15.32 -7.30
N THR A 120 -2.94 -14.18 -7.56
CA THR A 120 -3.22 -13.71 -8.93
C THR A 120 -1.92 -13.42 -9.69
N ALA A 121 -0.94 -12.78 -9.04
CA ALA A 121 0.35 -12.50 -9.64
C ALA A 121 1.12 -13.78 -9.99
N PHE A 122 1.17 -14.76 -9.10
CA PHE A 122 1.82 -16.04 -9.34
C PHE A 122 1.24 -16.78 -10.54
N ARG A 123 -0.08 -16.82 -10.68
CA ARG A 123 -0.72 -17.36 -11.88
C ARG A 123 -0.31 -16.61 -13.14
N ARG A 124 -0.38 -15.28 -13.09
CA ARG A 124 -0.06 -14.41 -14.22
C ARG A 124 1.38 -14.58 -14.69
N TYR A 125 2.32 -14.81 -13.77
CA TYR A 125 3.74 -14.98 -14.07
C TYR A 125 4.17 -16.44 -14.25
N GLY A 126 3.22 -17.38 -14.32
CA GLY A 126 3.52 -18.78 -14.62
C GLY A 126 4.17 -19.56 -13.48
N GLN A 127 3.93 -19.14 -12.23
CA GLN A 127 4.44 -19.77 -11.01
C GLN A 127 3.30 -20.20 -10.06
N PRO A 128 2.24 -20.89 -10.52
CA PRO A 128 1.09 -21.24 -9.68
C PRO A 128 1.47 -22.08 -8.44
N GLU A 129 2.56 -22.83 -8.48
CA GLU A 129 3.11 -23.58 -7.35
C GLU A 129 3.51 -22.68 -6.16
N ASP A 130 3.89 -21.43 -6.41
CA ASP A 130 4.26 -20.47 -5.36
C ASP A 130 3.05 -20.05 -4.49
N ILE A 131 1.80 -20.35 -4.91
CA ILE A 131 0.61 -20.17 -4.09
C ILE A 131 0.71 -20.99 -2.79
N ALA A 132 1.41 -22.13 -2.80
CA ALA A 132 1.65 -22.94 -1.60
C ALA A 132 2.52 -22.22 -0.55
N LEU A 133 3.24 -21.15 -0.93
CA LEU A 133 4.03 -20.32 -0.01
C LEU A 133 3.17 -19.28 0.72
N LEU A 134 1.93 -19.07 0.27
CA LEU A 134 1.06 -18.04 0.82
C LEU A 134 0.38 -18.52 2.10
N PRO A 135 0.13 -17.62 3.07
CA PRO A 135 -0.65 -17.93 4.25
C PRO A 135 -2.06 -18.40 3.90
N ASP A 136 -2.54 -19.41 4.63
CA ASP A 136 -3.95 -19.80 4.58
C ASP A 136 -4.82 -18.70 5.20
N ILE A 137 -5.78 -18.23 4.41
CA ILE A 137 -6.71 -17.16 4.78
C ILE A 137 -8.15 -17.65 4.96
N GLY A 138 -8.38 -18.96 4.89
CA GLY A 138 -9.69 -19.61 5.05
C GLY A 138 -10.64 -19.41 3.87
N GLU A 139 -10.10 -19.08 2.70
CA GLU A 139 -10.85 -18.94 1.43
C GLU A 139 -10.03 -19.54 0.28
N ALA A 140 -10.71 -19.94 -0.79
CA ALA A 140 -10.05 -20.46 -1.98
C ALA A 140 -9.29 -19.33 -2.69
N LEU A 141 -8.02 -19.60 -3.00
CA LEU A 141 -7.15 -18.70 -3.75
C LEU A 141 -7.23 -19.01 -5.24
#